data_AF-A0A521TWF0-F1
#
_entry.id   AF-A0A521TWF0-F1
#
_cell.length_a   1.000
_cell.length_b   1.000
_cell.length_c   1.000
_cell.angle_alpha   90.00
_cell.angle_beta   90.00
_cell.angle_gamma   90.00
#
_symmetry.space_group_name_H-M   'P 1'
#
loop_
_entity.id
_entity.type
_entity.pdbx_description
1 polymer ?
#
loop_
_entity_poly.entity_id
_entity_poly.type
_entity_poly.pdbx_seq_one_letter_code
_entity_poly.pdbx_strand_id
1 'polypeptide(L)'
;MGRRGLPGRPARPVPGRDLRRANRRGRAGSAPVMTPPTLFDRADAQAIRVPTSCGRNGTCHECVVEVSRGAEALAPPTEAESFLRGGYRLACQARVLDPRREIAFAPLKRRLQIVAEGRRRPVALEPPVRRVGDAVWRDGRPIDAYRGGIYGLAVDIGTTTVALSLVDLESGAVRHTSAFENPQRFGGADVLHRISYDGGPFRAELHQAIVRAIDAEIRELCRQFRVARRLIYEVVAVGNPTMRDLFFGLDVQSIGQRPFRSTTELALRRGERCTTAIEASPRPLGLHVNSAATAYGAPLIGSHVGADAVAGLLAIGMDELADDDGPIMLVDVGTNTEVVVGDAHRIVAASCPAGPAFEGGGVRFGMPGCAGAIESVHWRGGRFEWRAIGGARPEGICGSGLIDLLAEMRRSDRMDRRGVFANGAAEVALVPEHGITFSRSDVSQLAQAKAANYAGQLIALRALGIPPEGLRRVYLAGGFANRVDVANAIAIGFLPDLPHDRIVKVGNAALEGAVMMLLSTQKRAAAERLARRIEHLELEEEPDFFDVFVEGCLFQSTRSAARREEVSWSLASSLAR
;
A
#
# COMPACT_ATOMS: atom_id res chain seq x y z
N MET A 1 -22.15 -42.75 -56.24
CA MET A 1 -23.45 -43.36 -55.86
C MET A 1 -24.01 -42.55 -54.69
N GLY A 2 -25.30 -42.32 -54.47
CA GLY A 2 -26.48 -42.91 -55.11
C GLY A 2 -27.71 -42.74 -54.22
N ARG A 3 -28.14 -41.48 -54.04
CA ARG A 3 -29.47 -41.00 -53.56
C ARG A 3 -30.66 -41.99 -53.66
N ARG A 4 -31.49 -42.04 -52.61
CA ARG A 4 -32.98 -41.89 -52.54
C ARG A 4 -33.44 -42.01 -51.07
N GLY A 5 -34.55 -41.41 -50.60
CA GLY A 5 -35.56 -40.60 -51.30
C GLY A 5 -36.39 -39.69 -50.34
N LEU A 6 -37.42 -39.03 -50.89
CA LEU A 6 -38.40 -38.14 -50.23
C LEU A 6 -39.81 -38.74 -50.39
N PRO A 7 -40.82 -38.43 -49.55
CA PRO A 7 -41.66 -37.20 -49.66
C PRO A 7 -41.99 -36.52 -48.30
N GLY A 8 -42.66 -35.36 -48.20
CA GLY A 8 -43.40 -34.59 -49.22
C GLY A 8 -43.62 -33.07 -48.91
N ARG A 9 -44.58 -32.44 -49.61
CA ARG A 9 -44.88 -30.98 -49.74
C ARG A 9 -46.29 -30.62 -49.19
N PRO A 10 -46.83 -29.36 -49.24
CA PRO A 10 -46.35 -28.04 -49.73
C PRO A 10 -46.22 -27.00 -48.57
N ALA A 11 -46.21 -25.65 -48.66
CA ALA A 11 -46.25 -24.58 -49.70
C ALA A 11 -45.29 -23.42 -49.24
N ARG A 12 -44.88 -22.33 -49.93
CA ARG A 12 -45.27 -21.49 -51.10
C ARG A 12 -46.15 -20.22 -50.83
N PRO A 13 -45.89 -19.06 -51.52
CA PRO A 13 -45.79 -17.76 -50.80
C PRO A 13 -46.35 -16.47 -51.49
N VAL A 14 -46.31 -15.32 -50.76
CA VAL A 14 -46.05 -13.91 -51.21
C VAL A 14 -46.83 -13.38 -52.43
N PRO A 15 -47.65 -12.32 -52.27
CA PRO A 15 -47.12 -10.96 -52.52
C PRO A 15 -47.65 -9.85 -51.58
N GLY A 16 -46.90 -8.74 -51.49
CA GLY A 16 -47.38 -7.47 -50.94
C GLY A 16 -47.71 -6.46 -52.04
N ARG A 17 -48.64 -5.53 -51.77
CA ARG A 17 -48.80 -4.26 -52.48
C ARG A 17 -49.34 -3.19 -51.54
N ASP A 18 -49.23 -1.94 -51.98
CA ASP A 18 -49.12 -0.74 -51.15
C ASP A 18 -50.45 0.05 -51.02
N LEU A 19 -50.39 1.17 -50.29
CA LEU A 19 -51.32 2.30 -50.21
C LEU A 19 -52.53 2.15 -49.27
N ARG A 20 -52.45 2.88 -48.14
CA ARG A 20 -53.43 3.93 -47.80
C ARG A 20 -52.84 4.99 -46.85
N ARG A 21 -52.92 6.25 -47.26
CA ARG A 21 -52.69 7.44 -46.42
C ARG A 21 -54.00 7.82 -45.69
N ALA A 22 -53.85 8.64 -44.65
CA ALA A 22 -54.90 9.07 -43.69
C ALA A 22 -55.39 7.94 -42.75
N ASN A 23 -55.79 8.22 -41.50
CA ASN A 23 -56.18 9.52 -40.95
C ASN A 23 -55.50 9.85 -39.59
N ARG A 24 -55.37 11.13 -39.25
CA ARG A 24 -54.92 11.60 -37.92
C ARG A 24 -56.08 11.56 -36.93
N ARG A 25 -55.88 10.94 -35.75
CA ARG A 25 -56.48 11.34 -34.46
C ARG A 25 -55.68 10.68 -33.32
N GLY A 26 -55.58 11.39 -32.19
CA GLY A 26 -54.48 11.19 -31.24
C GLY A 26 -54.52 9.90 -30.44
N ARG A 27 -53.34 9.29 -30.27
CA ARG A 27 -52.91 8.72 -28.99
C ARG A 27 -51.74 9.57 -28.49
N ALA A 28 -51.75 9.93 -27.21
CA ALA A 28 -50.59 10.56 -26.59
C ALA A 28 -49.47 9.53 -26.54
N GLY A 29 -48.37 9.78 -27.26
CA GLY A 29 -47.17 8.97 -27.16
C GLY A 29 -46.45 9.32 -25.88
N SER A 30 -46.45 8.44 -24.89
CA SER A 30 -45.47 8.48 -23.82
C SER A 30 -44.10 8.24 -24.44
N ALA A 31 -43.32 9.31 -24.60
CA ALA A 31 -41.89 9.17 -24.86
C ALA A 31 -41.30 8.31 -23.72
N PRO A 32 -40.46 7.30 -24.01
CA PRO A 32 -39.80 6.55 -22.96
C PRO A 32 -38.96 7.52 -22.14
N VAL A 33 -39.22 7.58 -20.83
CA VAL A 33 -38.42 8.38 -19.90
C VAL A 33 -37.02 7.78 -19.91
N MET A 34 -36.09 8.41 -20.64
CA MET A 34 -34.69 7.98 -20.66
C MET A 34 -34.11 8.21 -19.27
N THR A 35 -33.99 7.13 -18.51
CA THR A 35 -33.40 7.15 -17.17
C THR A 35 -32.01 7.78 -17.25
N PRO A 36 -31.69 8.82 -16.44
CA PRO A 36 -30.42 9.51 -16.54
C PRO A 36 -29.24 8.54 -16.35
N PRO A 37 -28.19 8.66 -17.20
CA PRO A 37 -27.05 7.76 -17.20
C PRO A 37 -26.28 7.85 -15.88
N THR A 38 -25.68 6.73 -15.48
CA THR A 38 -24.89 6.64 -14.26
C THR A 38 -23.45 7.10 -14.50
N LEU A 39 -22.69 7.36 -13.44
CA LEU A 39 -21.23 7.57 -13.55
C LEU A 39 -20.54 6.34 -14.16
N PHE A 40 -21.06 5.13 -13.98
CA PHE A 40 -20.56 3.93 -14.66
C PHE A 40 -20.72 4.05 -16.18
N ASP A 41 -21.89 4.49 -16.65
CA ASP A 41 -22.16 4.62 -18.09
C ASP A 41 -21.35 5.77 -18.72
N ARG A 42 -21.03 6.81 -17.93
CA ARG A 42 -20.05 7.86 -18.31
C ARG A 42 -18.62 7.31 -18.36
N ALA A 43 -18.23 6.46 -17.41
CA ALA A 43 -16.92 5.84 -17.35
C ALA A 43 -16.68 4.92 -18.57
N ASP A 44 -17.64 4.06 -18.91
CA ASP A 44 -17.61 3.24 -20.12
C ASP A 44 -17.40 4.09 -21.39
N ALA A 45 -18.18 5.18 -21.53
CA ALA A 45 -18.10 6.09 -22.67
C ALA A 45 -16.76 6.84 -22.79
N GLN A 46 -15.97 6.86 -21.71
CA GLN A 46 -14.61 7.41 -21.64
C GLN A 46 -13.52 6.32 -21.56
N ALA A 47 -13.89 5.05 -21.72
CA ALA A 47 -13.02 3.87 -21.50
C ALA A 47 -12.36 3.79 -20.11
N ILE A 48 -12.89 4.50 -19.11
CA ILE A 48 -12.44 4.45 -17.71
C ILE A 48 -12.97 3.15 -17.09
N ARG A 49 -12.06 2.23 -16.76
CA ARG A 49 -12.42 0.90 -16.24
C ARG A 49 -12.87 0.97 -14.77
N VAL A 50 -14.18 0.94 -14.54
CA VAL A 50 -14.78 0.69 -13.22
C VAL A 50 -15.08 -0.82 -13.08
N PRO A 51 -14.74 -1.47 -11.95
CA PRO A 51 -15.04 -2.89 -11.74
C PRO A 51 -16.51 -3.12 -11.32
N THR A 52 -17.08 -4.26 -11.71
CA THR A 52 -18.37 -4.76 -11.20
C THR A 52 -18.49 -6.27 -11.39
N SER A 53 -19.08 -6.95 -10.41
CA SER A 53 -19.46 -8.37 -10.48
C SER A 53 -20.98 -8.59 -10.40
N CYS A 54 -21.74 -7.64 -9.87
CA CYS A 54 -23.20 -7.73 -9.73
C CYS A 54 -24.01 -7.25 -10.95
N GLY A 55 -23.35 -6.79 -12.02
CA GLY A 55 -24.04 -6.23 -13.19
C GLY A 55 -24.72 -4.89 -12.88
N ARG A 56 -24.04 -3.98 -12.18
CA ARG A 56 -24.49 -2.60 -11.89
C ARG A 56 -25.74 -2.46 -10.98
N ASN A 57 -26.18 -3.51 -10.31
CA ASN A 57 -27.35 -3.43 -9.40
C ASN A 57 -27.05 -2.78 -8.01
N GLY A 58 -25.79 -2.46 -7.70
CA GLY A 58 -25.34 -1.91 -6.42
C GLY A 58 -24.65 -2.92 -5.49
N THR A 59 -25.10 -4.18 -5.42
CA THR A 59 -24.80 -5.10 -4.31
C THR A 59 -23.39 -5.73 -4.26
N CYS A 60 -22.49 -5.39 -5.18
CA CYS A 60 -21.09 -5.86 -5.11
C CYS A 60 -20.13 -4.88 -4.42
N HIS A 61 -20.53 -3.61 -4.25
CA HIS A 61 -19.70 -2.51 -3.75
C HIS A 61 -18.34 -2.30 -4.46
N GLU A 62 -18.00 -3.05 -5.51
CA GLU A 62 -16.73 -2.89 -6.26
C GLU A 62 -16.62 -1.53 -6.96
N CYS A 63 -17.75 -0.98 -7.41
CA CYS A 63 -17.80 0.20 -8.27
C CYS A 63 -17.71 1.56 -7.52
N VAL A 64 -17.08 1.61 -6.34
CA VAL A 64 -16.87 2.89 -5.65
C VAL A 64 -15.96 3.80 -6.47
N VAL A 65 -16.36 5.06 -6.58
CA VAL A 65 -15.58 6.15 -7.16
C VAL A 65 -15.49 7.30 -6.16
N GLU A 66 -14.36 8.00 -6.15
CA GLU A 66 -14.21 9.30 -5.51
C GLU A 66 -14.66 10.39 -6.50
N VAL A 67 -15.60 11.26 -6.10
CA VAL A 67 -16.03 12.42 -6.90
C VAL A 67 -15.39 13.69 -6.33
N SER A 68 -14.48 14.31 -7.07
CA SER A 68 -13.69 15.47 -6.64
C SER A 68 -14.24 16.82 -7.13
N ARG A 69 -15.08 16.83 -8.18
CA ARG A 69 -15.80 18.02 -8.68
C ARG A 69 -17.13 17.60 -9.32
N GLY A 70 -18.17 18.42 -9.20
CA GLY A 70 -19.46 18.18 -9.86
C GLY A 70 -20.39 17.20 -9.13
N ALA A 71 -20.20 16.96 -7.83
CA ALA A 71 -21.05 16.08 -7.04
C ALA A 71 -22.52 16.57 -6.98
N GLU A 72 -22.75 17.88 -7.10
CA GLU A 72 -24.06 18.52 -7.18
C GLU A 72 -24.79 18.29 -8.52
N ALA A 73 -24.10 17.75 -9.53
CA ALA A 73 -24.70 17.29 -10.78
C ALA A 73 -25.29 15.87 -10.68
N LEU A 74 -25.13 15.19 -9.55
CA LEU A 74 -25.55 13.81 -9.31
C LEU A 74 -26.86 13.74 -8.53
N ALA A 75 -27.60 12.65 -8.71
CA ALA A 75 -28.69 12.28 -7.81
C ALA A 75 -28.17 12.04 -6.38
N PRO A 76 -28.98 12.27 -5.34
CA PRO A 76 -28.63 11.94 -3.95
C PRO A 76 -28.15 10.48 -3.79
N PRO A 77 -27.35 10.18 -2.74
CA PRO A 77 -26.98 8.80 -2.40
C PRO A 77 -28.20 7.90 -2.24
N THR A 78 -28.14 6.70 -2.82
CA THR A 78 -29.16 5.66 -2.62
C THR A 78 -28.93 4.88 -1.32
N GLU A 79 -29.89 4.05 -0.91
CA GLU A 79 -29.74 3.15 0.25
C GLU A 79 -28.53 2.21 0.09
N ALA A 80 -28.25 1.75 -1.12
CA ALA A 80 -27.06 0.95 -1.46
C ALA A 80 -25.74 1.74 -1.35
N GLU A 81 -25.79 3.07 -1.20
CA GLU A 81 -24.62 3.93 -0.97
C GLU A 81 -24.50 4.36 0.50
N SER A 82 -25.38 3.90 1.40
CA SER A 82 -25.42 4.30 2.82
C SER A 82 -24.12 4.05 3.60
N PHE A 83 -23.31 3.08 3.18
CA PHE A 83 -22.00 2.79 3.76
C PHE A 83 -20.92 3.82 3.36
N LEU A 84 -21.13 4.58 2.28
CA LEU A 84 -20.19 5.59 1.80
C LEU A 84 -20.39 6.95 2.49
N ARG A 85 -19.33 7.75 2.53
CA ARG A 85 -19.31 9.09 3.14
C ARG A 85 -18.55 10.09 2.26
N GLY A 86 -18.80 11.38 2.46
CA GLY A 86 -18.09 12.45 1.75
C GLY A 86 -18.28 12.38 0.23
N GLY A 87 -17.18 12.45 -0.53
CA GLY A 87 -17.18 12.41 -2.00
C GLY A 87 -17.31 11.01 -2.62
N TYR A 88 -17.40 9.94 -1.84
CA TYR A 88 -17.46 8.59 -2.37
C TYR A 88 -18.88 8.19 -2.80
N ARG A 89 -19.00 7.59 -3.99
CA ARG A 89 -20.26 7.16 -4.60
C ARG A 89 -20.13 5.77 -5.23
N LEU A 90 -21.22 5.00 -5.33
CA LEU A 90 -21.26 3.84 -6.23
C LEU A 90 -21.53 4.33 -7.65
N ALA A 91 -20.60 4.10 -8.56
CA ALA A 91 -20.69 4.60 -9.94
C ALA A 91 -21.96 4.13 -10.66
N CYS A 92 -22.49 2.94 -10.33
CA CYS A 92 -23.73 2.41 -10.89
C CYS A 92 -25.03 2.97 -10.28
N GLN A 93 -24.96 3.66 -9.14
CA GLN A 93 -26.12 4.28 -8.47
C GLN A 93 -26.14 5.80 -8.66
N ALA A 94 -24.97 6.44 -8.73
CA ALA A 94 -24.82 7.86 -9.00
C ALA A 94 -25.28 8.25 -10.41
N ARG A 95 -26.56 8.60 -10.56
CA ARG A 95 -27.15 9.12 -11.81
C ARG A 95 -26.75 10.58 -12.04
N VAL A 96 -26.37 10.91 -13.27
CA VAL A 96 -26.03 12.27 -13.69
C VAL A 96 -27.32 13.01 -14.07
N LEU A 97 -27.74 13.96 -13.22
CA LEU A 97 -28.95 14.77 -13.41
C LEU A 97 -28.70 16.00 -14.29
N ASP A 98 -27.55 16.66 -14.14
CA ASP A 98 -27.11 17.73 -15.04
C ASP A 98 -26.02 17.18 -15.99
N PRO A 99 -26.39 16.79 -17.23
CA PRO A 99 -25.43 16.22 -18.18
C PRO A 99 -24.50 17.25 -18.83
N ARG A 100 -24.65 18.55 -18.51
CA ARG A 100 -23.84 19.66 -19.04
C ARG A 100 -22.72 20.08 -18.08
N ARG A 101 -22.82 19.75 -16.79
CA ARG A 101 -21.73 19.96 -15.83
C ARG A 101 -20.59 18.99 -16.07
N GLU A 102 -19.38 19.49 -15.87
CA GLU A 102 -18.19 18.65 -15.76
C GLU A 102 -18.18 17.96 -14.39
N ILE A 103 -18.02 16.64 -14.37
CA ILE A 103 -17.91 15.84 -13.16
C ILE A 103 -16.55 15.15 -13.17
N ALA A 104 -15.68 15.52 -12.23
CA ALA A 104 -14.40 14.86 -12.05
C ALA A 104 -14.55 13.75 -11.02
N PHE A 105 -14.24 12.52 -11.43
CA PHE A 105 -14.29 11.35 -10.56
C PHE A 105 -13.16 10.36 -10.90
N ALA A 106 -12.82 9.47 -9.95
CA ALA A 106 -11.80 8.45 -10.12
C ALA A 106 -12.24 7.10 -9.51
N PRO A 107 -12.00 5.95 -10.18
CA PRO A 107 -12.12 4.64 -9.56
C PRO A 107 -11.10 4.46 -8.43
N LEU A 108 -11.49 3.84 -7.31
CA LEU A 108 -10.56 3.60 -6.19
C LEU A 108 -9.42 2.62 -6.50
N LYS A 109 -9.51 1.85 -7.60
CA LYS A 109 -8.47 0.93 -8.05
C LYS A 109 -7.69 1.51 -9.23
N ARG A 110 -6.93 2.58 -9.00
CA ARG A 110 -5.91 3.01 -9.97
C ARG A 110 -4.76 1.99 -9.99
N ARG A 111 -4.24 1.69 -11.18
CA ARG A 111 -2.98 0.93 -11.33
C ARG A 111 -1.81 1.86 -11.05
N LEU A 112 -0.93 1.45 -10.13
CA LEU A 112 0.29 2.19 -9.81
C LEU A 112 1.44 1.67 -10.68
N GLN A 113 2.40 2.53 -11.02
CA GLN A 113 3.66 2.06 -11.61
C GLN A 113 4.46 1.36 -10.53
N ILE A 114 4.65 0.05 -10.71
CA ILE A 114 5.36 -0.79 -9.76
C ILE A 114 6.84 -0.43 -9.84
N VAL A 115 7.44 0.00 -8.73
CA VAL A 115 8.90 0.03 -8.60
C VAL A 115 9.38 -1.39 -8.28
N ALA A 116 9.26 -2.28 -9.27
CA ALA A 116 9.37 -3.74 -9.12
C ALA A 116 10.80 -4.26 -8.82
N GLU A 117 11.78 -3.35 -8.78
CA GLU A 117 13.18 -3.64 -8.46
C GLU A 117 13.37 -3.68 -6.94
N GLY A 118 12.86 -4.76 -6.33
CA GLY A 118 13.26 -5.21 -5.00
C GLY A 118 14.51 -6.10 -5.09
N ARG A 119 15.45 -5.95 -4.15
CA ARG A 119 16.68 -6.75 -4.14
C ARG A 119 16.39 -8.17 -3.65
N ARG A 120 16.17 -9.09 -4.58
CA ARG A 120 15.87 -10.51 -4.28
C ARG A 120 16.96 -11.18 -3.45
N ARG A 121 16.55 -11.96 -2.46
CA ARG A 121 17.42 -12.81 -1.64
C ARG A 121 17.11 -14.29 -1.96
N PRO A 122 18.11 -15.13 -2.32
CA PRO A 122 17.85 -16.54 -2.57
C PRO A 122 17.40 -17.24 -1.27
N VAL A 123 16.47 -18.18 -1.40
CA VAL A 123 15.97 -19.02 -0.29
C VAL A 123 15.94 -20.48 -0.71
N ALA A 124 16.04 -21.39 0.26
CA ALA A 124 15.79 -22.81 0.03
C ALA A 124 14.32 -23.00 -0.39
N LEU A 125 14.10 -23.65 -1.53
CA LEU A 125 12.77 -23.86 -2.11
C LEU A 125 12.07 -25.01 -1.38
N GLU A 126 11.42 -24.68 -0.27
CA GLU A 126 10.63 -25.57 0.59
C GLU A 126 9.21 -25.04 0.76
N PRO A 127 8.42 -24.89 -0.34
CA PRO A 127 7.03 -24.45 -0.24
C PRO A 127 6.20 -25.49 0.51
N PRO A 128 5.15 -25.08 1.25
CA PRO A 128 4.26 -26.02 1.94
C PRO A 128 3.54 -26.96 0.97
N VAL A 129 3.37 -26.55 -0.29
CA VAL A 129 2.70 -27.32 -1.34
C VAL A 129 3.69 -27.66 -2.45
N ARG A 130 3.86 -28.95 -2.74
CA ARG A 130 4.83 -29.47 -3.73
C ARG A 130 4.27 -30.59 -4.59
N ARG A 131 4.90 -30.83 -5.75
CA ARG A 131 4.57 -31.96 -6.64
C ARG A 131 5.23 -33.23 -6.13
N VAL A 132 4.48 -34.35 -6.13
CA VAL A 132 5.04 -35.71 -5.98
C VAL A 132 4.33 -36.62 -6.96
N GLY A 133 5.06 -37.11 -7.97
CA GLY A 133 4.46 -37.81 -9.11
C GLY A 133 3.45 -36.92 -9.84
N ASP A 134 2.24 -37.43 -10.05
CA ASP A 134 1.14 -36.69 -10.69
C ASP A 134 0.11 -36.14 -9.67
N ALA A 135 0.53 -35.95 -8.43
CA ALA A 135 -0.27 -35.33 -7.37
C ALA A 135 0.43 -34.12 -6.75
N VAL A 136 -0.38 -33.23 -6.20
CA VAL A 136 0.02 -32.04 -5.41
C VAL A 136 -0.17 -32.40 -3.93
N TRP A 137 0.85 -32.16 -3.12
CA TRP A 137 0.92 -32.59 -1.71
C TRP A 137 1.17 -31.42 -0.76
N ARG A 138 0.53 -31.45 0.41
CA ARG A 138 0.83 -30.64 1.60
C ARG A 138 0.96 -31.58 2.81
N ASP A 139 1.87 -31.32 3.74
CA ASP A 139 2.00 -32.03 5.03
C ASP A 139 1.99 -33.58 4.94
N GLY A 140 2.67 -34.12 3.93
CA GLY A 140 2.75 -35.57 3.70
C GLY A 140 1.45 -36.21 3.22
N ARG A 141 0.49 -35.44 2.68
CA ARG A 141 -0.77 -35.94 2.12
C ARG A 141 -1.04 -35.35 0.72
N PRO A 142 -1.57 -36.15 -0.24
CA PRO A 142 -2.05 -35.60 -1.50
C PRO A 142 -3.32 -34.75 -1.26
N ILE A 143 -3.34 -33.54 -1.81
CA ILE A 143 -4.46 -32.59 -1.71
C ILE A 143 -5.17 -32.37 -3.05
N ASP A 144 -4.51 -32.62 -4.18
CA ASP A 144 -5.07 -32.45 -5.51
C ASP A 144 -4.27 -33.24 -6.58
N ALA A 145 -4.82 -33.40 -7.77
CA ALA A 145 -4.09 -33.90 -8.94
C ALA A 145 -3.21 -32.80 -9.56
N TYR A 146 -2.00 -33.14 -9.99
CA TYR A 146 -1.11 -32.23 -10.69
C TYR A 146 -1.63 -31.90 -12.09
N ARG A 147 -1.58 -30.61 -12.48
CA ARG A 147 -2.16 -30.11 -13.74
C ARG A 147 -1.28 -29.10 -14.47
N GLY A 148 0.04 -29.32 -14.44
CA GLY A 148 1.01 -28.52 -15.21
C GLY A 148 1.47 -27.21 -14.53
N GLY A 149 1.38 -27.13 -13.20
CA GLY A 149 1.99 -26.06 -12.42
C GLY A 149 1.38 -25.92 -11.02
N ILE A 150 2.21 -25.58 -10.05
CA ILE A 150 1.82 -25.18 -8.69
C ILE A 150 2.20 -23.71 -8.47
N TYR A 151 1.23 -22.87 -8.16
CA TYR A 151 1.42 -21.44 -7.97
C TYR A 151 0.97 -20.98 -6.58
N GLY A 152 1.50 -19.84 -6.17
CA GLY A 152 1.07 -19.11 -4.98
C GLY A 152 1.01 -17.60 -5.22
N LEU A 153 0.47 -16.89 -4.25
CA LEU A 153 0.37 -15.43 -4.24
C LEU A 153 1.07 -14.89 -3.00
N ALA A 154 1.98 -13.95 -3.18
CA ALA A 154 2.47 -13.09 -2.10
C ALA A 154 1.73 -11.75 -2.20
N VAL A 155 1.16 -11.27 -1.10
CA VAL A 155 0.34 -10.05 -1.04
C VAL A 155 0.82 -9.18 0.09
N ASP A 156 1.20 -7.96 -0.23
CA ASP A 156 1.47 -6.86 0.68
C ASP A 156 0.26 -5.91 0.70
N ILE A 157 -0.30 -5.70 1.88
CA ILE A 157 -1.54 -4.94 2.10
C ILE A 157 -1.20 -3.69 2.92
N GLY A 158 -0.58 -2.71 2.26
CA GLY A 158 -0.33 -1.39 2.84
C GLY A 158 -1.60 -0.52 2.93
N THR A 159 -1.55 0.50 3.77
CA THR A 159 -2.67 1.43 3.99
C THR A 159 -3.07 2.17 2.70
N THR A 160 -2.10 2.71 1.96
CA THR A 160 -2.32 3.42 0.68
C THR A 160 -2.30 2.49 -0.53
N THR A 161 -1.43 1.47 -0.54
CA THR A 161 -1.12 0.64 -1.71
C THR A 161 -1.22 -0.84 -1.36
N VAL A 162 -1.78 -1.63 -2.27
CA VAL A 162 -1.75 -3.10 -2.23
C VAL A 162 -0.84 -3.59 -3.36
N ALA A 163 0.15 -4.42 -3.04
CA ALA A 163 1.05 -5.02 -4.00
C ALA A 163 0.95 -6.55 -3.95
N LEU A 164 1.04 -7.22 -5.11
CA LEU A 164 0.79 -8.65 -5.22
C LEU A 164 1.69 -9.29 -6.29
N SER A 165 2.37 -10.37 -5.91
CA SER A 165 3.22 -11.18 -6.78
C SER A 165 2.62 -12.57 -7.00
N LEU A 166 2.47 -12.97 -8.26
CA LEU A 166 2.14 -14.34 -8.67
C LEU A 166 3.45 -15.13 -8.80
N VAL A 167 3.57 -16.22 -8.05
CA VAL A 167 4.82 -16.98 -7.90
C VAL A 167 4.61 -18.43 -8.30
N ASP A 168 5.57 -18.99 -9.02
CA ASP A 168 5.70 -20.39 -9.34
C ASP A 168 6.42 -21.12 -8.20
N LEU A 169 5.76 -22.10 -7.57
CA LEU A 169 6.29 -22.80 -6.39
C LEU A 169 7.20 -23.98 -6.76
N GLU A 170 7.22 -24.41 -8.03
CA GLU A 170 8.10 -25.47 -8.51
C GLU A 170 9.47 -24.93 -8.95
N SER A 171 9.55 -23.65 -9.33
CA SER A 171 10.80 -23.00 -9.75
C SER A 171 11.22 -21.79 -8.90
N GLY A 172 10.41 -21.36 -7.94
CA GLY A 172 10.63 -20.12 -7.17
C GLY A 172 10.44 -18.82 -7.96
N ALA A 173 9.99 -18.89 -9.22
CA ALA A 173 9.99 -17.73 -10.11
C ALA A 173 8.75 -16.86 -9.89
N VAL A 174 8.95 -15.59 -9.51
CA VAL A 174 7.89 -14.57 -9.60
C VAL A 174 7.54 -14.36 -11.08
N ARG A 175 6.36 -14.80 -11.49
CA ARG A 175 5.86 -14.71 -12.87
C ARG A 175 5.39 -13.29 -13.20
N HIS A 176 4.86 -12.57 -12.21
CA HIS A 176 4.47 -11.17 -12.32
C HIS A 176 4.31 -10.54 -10.94
N THR A 177 4.53 -9.23 -10.85
CA THR A 177 4.11 -8.38 -9.72
C THR A 177 3.12 -7.35 -10.25
N SER A 178 2.16 -6.93 -9.42
CA SER A 178 1.13 -5.92 -9.70
C SER A 178 0.92 -5.03 -8.48
N ALA A 179 0.49 -3.78 -8.67
CA ALA A 179 0.19 -2.85 -7.56
C ALA A 179 -0.99 -1.93 -7.89
N PHE A 180 -1.80 -1.61 -6.87
CA PHE A 180 -2.98 -0.75 -6.98
C PHE A 180 -3.27 0.02 -5.69
N GLU A 181 -3.97 1.15 -5.79
CA GLU A 181 -4.46 1.93 -4.64
C GLU A 181 -5.41 1.07 -3.78
N ASN A 182 -5.27 1.12 -2.45
CA ASN A 182 -6.08 0.32 -1.52
C ASN A 182 -7.55 0.80 -1.52
N PRO A 183 -8.53 -0.06 -1.88
CA PRO A 183 -9.93 0.34 -2.01
C PRO A 183 -10.59 0.75 -0.69
N GLN A 184 -10.01 0.41 0.47
CA GLN A 184 -10.54 0.75 1.80
C GLN A 184 -10.54 2.26 2.09
N ARG A 185 -9.95 3.09 1.23
CA ARG A 185 -9.85 4.56 1.39
C ARG A 185 -11.21 5.26 1.61
N PHE A 186 -12.34 4.65 1.21
CA PHE A 186 -13.68 5.19 1.52
C PHE A 186 -14.03 5.18 3.01
N GLY A 187 -13.47 4.27 3.80
CA GLY A 187 -13.66 4.20 5.25
C GLY A 187 -12.57 4.91 6.06
N GLY A 188 -11.49 5.36 5.43
CA GLY A 188 -10.44 6.13 6.11
C GLY A 188 -9.18 6.30 5.27
N ALA A 189 -8.58 7.49 5.34
CA ALA A 189 -7.27 7.74 4.75
C ALA A 189 -6.19 6.88 5.43
N ASP A 190 -6.21 6.85 6.77
CA ASP A 190 -5.30 6.11 7.64
C ASP A 190 -5.95 4.89 8.35
N VAL A 191 -5.17 4.25 9.21
CA VAL A 191 -5.55 3.08 10.02
C VAL A 191 -6.62 3.40 11.06
N LEU A 192 -6.51 4.51 11.80
CA LEU A 192 -7.41 4.84 12.91
C LEU A 192 -8.83 5.15 12.41
N HIS A 193 -8.94 5.89 11.30
CA HIS A 193 -10.22 6.12 10.65
C HIS A 193 -10.87 4.81 10.17
N ARG A 194 -10.09 3.86 9.63
CA ARG A 194 -10.60 2.54 9.21
C ARG A 194 -11.07 1.68 10.38
N ILE A 195 -10.39 1.72 11.52
CA ILE A 195 -10.84 1.05 12.76
C ILE A 195 -12.17 1.67 13.22
N SER A 196 -12.25 3.00 13.29
CA SER A 196 -13.48 3.72 13.67
C SER A 196 -14.65 3.43 12.73
N TYR A 197 -14.39 3.28 11.43
CA TYR A 197 -15.38 2.92 10.42
C TYR A 197 -15.90 1.47 10.61
N ASP A 198 -15.00 0.49 10.79
CA ASP A 198 -15.38 -0.92 10.96
C ASP A 198 -16.11 -1.20 12.29
N GLY A 199 -15.89 -0.34 13.30
CA GLY A 199 -16.65 -0.33 14.55
C GLY A 199 -18.05 0.27 14.42
N GLY A 200 -18.40 0.82 13.26
CA GLY A 200 -19.72 1.36 12.94
C GLY A 200 -20.72 0.31 12.42
N PRO A 201 -21.89 0.74 11.94
CA PRO A 201 -22.93 -0.17 11.43
C PRO A 201 -22.56 -0.86 10.09
N PHE A 202 -21.42 -0.51 9.48
CA PHE A 202 -20.93 -1.03 8.19
C PHE A 202 -19.70 -1.93 8.34
N ARG A 203 -19.61 -2.64 9.47
CA ARG A 203 -18.58 -3.64 9.75
C ARG A 203 -18.39 -4.61 8.58
N ALA A 204 -17.14 -5.00 8.34
CA ALA A 204 -16.70 -5.89 7.27
C ALA A 204 -16.87 -5.36 5.82
N GLU A 205 -17.37 -4.14 5.58
CA GLU A 205 -17.26 -3.53 4.24
C GLU A 205 -15.79 -3.29 3.83
N LEU A 206 -14.91 -2.98 4.79
CA LEU A 206 -13.47 -2.86 4.52
C LEU A 206 -12.79 -4.20 4.21
N HIS A 207 -13.26 -5.29 4.84
CA HIS A 207 -12.86 -6.66 4.52
C HIS A 207 -13.30 -7.04 3.10
N GLN A 208 -14.58 -6.83 2.78
CA GLN A 208 -15.13 -7.08 1.45
C GLN A 208 -14.38 -6.28 0.37
N ALA A 209 -14.10 -5.00 0.61
CA ALA A 209 -13.39 -4.14 -0.35
C ALA A 209 -12.00 -4.69 -0.71
N ILE A 210 -11.18 -5.03 0.29
CA ILE A 210 -9.82 -5.52 0.04
C ILE A 210 -9.82 -6.89 -0.64
N VAL A 211 -10.63 -7.84 -0.16
CA VAL A 211 -10.70 -9.18 -0.75
C VAL A 211 -11.23 -9.12 -2.19
N ARG A 212 -12.32 -8.39 -2.47
CA ARG A 212 -12.86 -8.28 -3.83
C ARG A 212 -11.84 -7.67 -4.80
N ALA A 213 -11.07 -6.67 -4.37
CA ALA A 213 -10.03 -6.06 -5.20
C ALA A 213 -8.83 -6.99 -5.46
N ILE A 214 -8.45 -7.83 -4.48
CA ILE A 214 -7.46 -8.90 -4.65
C ILE A 214 -8.00 -9.99 -5.59
N ASP A 215 -9.24 -10.49 -5.40
CA ASP A 215 -9.87 -11.49 -6.28
C ASP A 215 -9.92 -11.00 -7.75
N ALA A 216 -10.26 -9.72 -7.95
CA ALA A 216 -10.25 -9.08 -9.25
C ALA A 216 -8.85 -9.00 -9.87
N GLU A 217 -7.78 -8.82 -9.08
CA GLU A 217 -6.40 -8.87 -9.59
C GLU A 217 -5.98 -10.31 -9.91
N ILE A 218 -6.25 -11.28 -9.03
CA ILE A 218 -6.01 -12.71 -9.28
C ILE A 218 -6.64 -13.12 -10.61
N ARG A 219 -7.88 -12.69 -10.87
CA ARG A 219 -8.62 -12.93 -12.10
C ARG A 219 -7.93 -12.32 -13.33
N GLU A 220 -7.39 -11.12 -13.21
CA GLU A 220 -6.65 -10.43 -14.27
C GLU A 220 -5.31 -11.11 -14.56
N LEU A 221 -4.54 -11.46 -13.53
CA LEU A 221 -3.25 -12.15 -13.67
C LEU A 221 -3.42 -13.55 -14.26
N CYS A 222 -4.41 -14.30 -13.79
CA CYS A 222 -4.79 -15.59 -14.39
C CYS A 222 -5.16 -15.46 -15.88
N ARG A 223 -5.87 -14.39 -16.27
CA ARG A 223 -6.21 -14.11 -17.68
C ARG A 223 -4.96 -13.74 -18.51
N GLN A 224 -4.09 -12.89 -17.98
CA GLN A 224 -2.89 -12.40 -18.65
C GLN A 224 -1.84 -13.49 -18.85
N PHE A 225 -1.54 -14.27 -17.80
CA PHE A 225 -0.50 -15.31 -17.80
C PHE A 225 -1.03 -16.72 -18.13
N ARG A 226 -2.33 -16.83 -18.47
CA ARG A 226 -3.03 -18.09 -18.81
C ARG A 226 -3.00 -19.16 -17.70
N VAL A 227 -2.70 -18.76 -16.46
CA VAL A 227 -2.74 -19.63 -15.27
C VAL A 227 -4.19 -19.81 -14.85
N ALA A 228 -4.65 -21.06 -14.70
CA ALA A 228 -5.99 -21.31 -14.17
C ALA A 228 -6.05 -21.06 -12.66
N ARG A 229 -7.08 -20.37 -12.15
CA ARG A 229 -7.24 -20.00 -10.72
C ARG A 229 -7.09 -21.18 -9.75
N ARG A 230 -7.47 -22.39 -10.19
CA ARG A 230 -7.31 -23.67 -9.47
C ARG A 230 -5.87 -24.17 -9.30
N LEU A 231 -4.88 -23.52 -9.91
CA LEU A 231 -3.47 -23.88 -9.75
C LEU A 231 -2.77 -23.04 -8.67
N ILE A 232 -3.51 -22.11 -8.04
CA ILE A 232 -3.02 -21.31 -6.91
C ILE A 232 -3.40 -22.04 -5.62
N TYR A 233 -2.39 -22.53 -4.90
CA TYR A 233 -2.55 -23.35 -3.70
C TYR A 233 -2.16 -22.64 -2.39
N GLU A 234 -1.47 -21.50 -2.47
CA GLU A 234 -1.04 -20.72 -1.30
C GLU A 234 -1.27 -19.23 -1.53
N VAL A 235 -1.64 -18.52 -0.47
CA VAL A 235 -1.69 -17.05 -0.40
C VAL A 235 -0.99 -16.62 0.89
N VAL A 236 0.12 -15.90 0.79
CA VAL A 236 0.78 -15.25 1.93
C VAL A 236 0.36 -13.78 1.95
N ALA A 237 -0.18 -13.31 3.06
CA ALA A 237 -0.58 -11.93 3.28
C ALA A 237 0.27 -11.28 4.39
N VAL A 238 0.81 -10.10 4.08
CA VAL A 238 1.57 -9.22 4.99
C VAL A 238 0.96 -7.82 4.98
N GLY A 239 1.34 -7.00 5.96
CA GLY A 239 0.75 -5.68 6.22
C GLY A 239 0.66 -5.39 7.72
N ASN A 240 0.40 -4.13 8.05
CA ASN A 240 0.28 -3.68 9.44
C ASN A 240 -0.89 -4.39 10.15
N PRO A 241 -0.94 -4.40 11.50
CA PRO A 241 -1.89 -5.19 12.27
C PRO A 241 -3.34 -5.04 11.80
N THR A 242 -3.78 -3.82 11.52
CA THR A 242 -5.14 -3.53 11.04
C THR A 242 -5.37 -3.98 9.61
N MET A 243 -4.43 -3.74 8.68
CA MET A 243 -4.61 -4.15 7.28
C MET A 243 -4.67 -5.67 7.14
N ARG A 244 -3.80 -6.38 7.88
CA ARG A 244 -3.79 -7.85 7.95
C ARG A 244 -5.08 -8.38 8.57
N ASP A 245 -5.50 -7.84 9.71
CA ASP A 245 -6.66 -8.35 10.45
C ASP A 245 -7.98 -8.05 9.71
N LEU A 246 -8.10 -6.89 9.04
CA LEU A 246 -9.22 -6.61 8.11
C LEU A 246 -9.24 -7.59 6.93
N PHE A 247 -8.09 -7.96 6.36
CA PHE A 247 -8.04 -8.97 5.29
C PHE A 247 -8.52 -10.35 5.76
N PHE A 248 -8.20 -10.76 6.99
CA PHE A 248 -8.71 -12.00 7.59
C PHE A 248 -10.13 -11.89 8.18
N GLY A 249 -10.76 -10.71 8.16
CA GLY A 249 -12.11 -10.48 8.68
C GLY A 249 -12.20 -10.50 10.21
N LEU A 250 -11.09 -10.23 10.90
CA LEU A 250 -11.01 -10.19 12.36
C LEU A 250 -11.49 -8.85 12.91
N ASP A 251 -11.75 -8.81 14.22
CA ASP A 251 -12.03 -7.56 14.93
C ASP A 251 -10.75 -6.73 15.11
N VAL A 252 -10.82 -5.45 14.73
CA VAL A 252 -9.72 -4.49 14.81
C VAL A 252 -9.92 -3.40 15.87
N GLN A 253 -11.01 -3.41 16.63
CA GLN A 253 -11.32 -2.34 17.59
C GLN A 253 -10.29 -2.25 18.72
N SER A 254 -9.74 -3.39 19.15
CA SER A 254 -8.68 -3.44 20.16
C SER A 254 -7.33 -2.87 19.69
N ILE A 255 -7.15 -2.64 18.38
CA ILE A 255 -5.97 -1.96 17.83
C ILE A 255 -6.11 -0.43 17.99
N GLY A 256 -7.33 0.10 17.96
CA GLY A 256 -7.60 1.54 18.11
C GLY A 256 -7.83 2.01 19.55
N GLN A 257 -7.71 1.12 20.54
CA GLN A 257 -8.00 1.38 21.95
C GLN A 257 -6.92 0.75 22.83
N ARG A 258 -6.40 1.47 23.85
CA ARG A 258 -5.33 0.97 24.75
C ARG A 258 -5.71 -0.42 25.30
N PRO A 259 -4.86 -1.46 25.14
CA PRO A 259 -3.42 -1.42 24.86
C PRO A 259 -3.00 -1.41 23.38
N PHE A 260 -3.90 -1.11 22.44
CA PHE A 260 -3.63 -0.92 20.99
C PHE A 260 -3.20 -2.19 20.23
N ARG A 261 -3.69 -3.36 20.63
CA ARG A 261 -3.18 -4.68 20.20
C ARG A 261 -4.21 -5.47 19.39
N SER A 262 -3.72 -6.26 18.42
CA SER A 262 -4.55 -7.21 17.66
C SER A 262 -5.21 -8.22 18.59
N THR A 263 -6.42 -8.67 18.24
CA THR A 263 -7.08 -9.80 18.92
C THR A 263 -6.21 -11.07 18.92
N THR A 264 -5.38 -11.28 17.90
CA THR A 264 -4.41 -12.39 17.85
C THR A 264 -3.26 -12.23 18.84
N GLU A 265 -2.82 -10.99 19.10
CA GLU A 265 -1.77 -10.68 20.07
C GLU A 265 -2.29 -10.76 21.51
N LEU A 266 -3.50 -10.29 21.75
CA LEU A 266 -4.19 -10.45 23.03
C LEU A 266 -4.38 -11.94 23.37
N ALA A 267 -4.76 -12.76 22.40
CA ALA A 267 -4.86 -14.21 22.57
C ALA A 267 -3.49 -14.88 22.84
N LEU A 268 -2.43 -14.47 22.14
CA LEU A 268 -1.06 -14.91 22.41
C LEU A 268 -0.62 -14.57 23.85
N ARG A 269 -0.84 -13.33 24.29
CA ARG A 269 -0.47 -12.87 25.65
C ARG A 269 -1.29 -13.55 26.76
N ARG A 270 -2.49 -14.05 26.47
CA ARG A 270 -3.30 -14.89 27.38
C ARG A 270 -2.97 -16.39 27.31
N GLY A 271 -2.05 -16.81 26.44
CA GLY A 271 -1.69 -18.23 26.26
C GLY A 271 -2.69 -19.05 25.44
N GLU A 272 -3.71 -18.41 24.85
CA GLU A 272 -4.76 -19.05 24.04
C GLU A 272 -4.25 -19.45 22.64
N ARG A 273 -3.14 -18.85 22.19
CA ARG A 273 -2.44 -19.15 20.94
C ARG A 273 -0.94 -19.20 21.19
N CYS A 274 -0.23 -20.02 20.41
CA CYS A 274 1.23 -20.04 20.40
C CYS A 274 1.84 -19.01 19.43
N THR A 275 1.04 -18.32 18.60
CA THR A 275 1.50 -17.38 17.58
C THR A 275 0.42 -16.35 17.19
N THR A 276 0.87 -15.16 16.77
CA THR A 276 0.03 -14.13 16.12
C THR A 276 -0.23 -14.44 14.65
N ALA A 277 0.52 -15.36 14.02
CA ALA A 277 0.27 -15.80 12.65
C ALA A 277 -1.12 -16.46 12.50
N ILE A 278 -1.70 -16.39 11.31
CA ILE A 278 -3.06 -16.84 10.98
C ILE A 278 -2.99 -17.84 9.83
N GLU A 279 -3.73 -18.93 9.90
CA GLU A 279 -4.08 -19.74 8.73
C GLU A 279 -5.59 -19.83 8.57
N ALA A 280 -6.06 -19.64 7.33
CA ALA A 280 -7.47 -19.68 6.98
C ALA A 280 -7.67 -20.33 5.60
N SER A 281 -8.87 -20.85 5.34
CA SER A 281 -9.26 -21.20 3.97
C SER A 281 -9.55 -19.90 3.18
N PRO A 282 -9.00 -19.71 1.97
CA PRO A 282 -9.25 -18.50 1.18
C PRO A 282 -10.71 -18.33 0.75
N ARG A 283 -11.49 -19.42 0.66
CA ARG A 283 -12.86 -19.38 0.13
C ARG A 283 -13.85 -18.68 1.08
N PRO A 284 -13.89 -18.97 2.40
CA PRO A 284 -14.62 -18.17 3.38
C PRO A 284 -14.25 -16.68 3.39
N LEU A 285 -12.99 -16.33 3.15
CA LEU A 285 -12.57 -14.92 3.02
C LEU A 285 -13.13 -14.25 1.75
N GLY A 286 -13.49 -15.03 0.72
CA GLY A 286 -14.00 -14.55 -0.57
C GLY A 286 -13.00 -14.65 -1.74
N LEU A 287 -11.83 -15.27 -1.55
CA LEU A 287 -10.83 -15.49 -2.60
C LEU A 287 -11.08 -16.80 -3.36
N HIS A 288 -11.26 -16.71 -4.67
CA HIS A 288 -11.53 -17.87 -5.52
C HIS A 288 -10.22 -18.45 -6.10
N VAL A 289 -9.52 -19.29 -5.32
CA VAL A 289 -8.29 -20.02 -5.73
C VAL A 289 -8.55 -21.54 -5.75
N ASN A 290 -7.56 -22.42 -5.55
CA ASN A 290 -7.84 -23.85 -5.36
C ASN A 290 -8.67 -24.08 -4.08
N SER A 291 -9.56 -25.07 -4.07
CA SER A 291 -10.39 -25.41 -2.91
C SER A 291 -9.60 -25.96 -1.71
N ALA A 292 -8.40 -26.52 -1.95
CA ALA A 292 -7.46 -26.96 -0.92
C ALA A 292 -6.37 -25.92 -0.61
N ALA A 293 -6.51 -24.68 -1.10
CA ALA A 293 -5.54 -23.62 -0.84
C ALA A 293 -5.58 -23.14 0.63
N THR A 294 -4.46 -22.58 1.10
CA THR A 294 -4.34 -21.92 2.41
C THR A 294 -4.04 -20.43 2.22
N ALA A 295 -4.64 -19.57 3.05
CA ALA A 295 -4.22 -18.20 3.26
C ALA A 295 -3.46 -18.10 4.59
N TYR A 296 -2.16 -17.79 4.53
CA TYR A 296 -1.27 -17.57 5.67
C TYR A 296 -1.07 -16.07 5.90
N GLY A 297 -1.45 -15.60 7.08
CA GLY A 297 -1.16 -14.26 7.57
C GLY A 297 0.08 -14.31 8.45
N ALA A 298 1.14 -13.59 8.07
CA ALA A 298 2.39 -13.62 8.83
C ALA A 298 2.21 -13.00 10.24
N PRO A 299 3.10 -13.31 11.21
CA PRO A 299 2.97 -12.85 12.59
C PRO A 299 3.15 -11.33 12.71
N LEU A 300 2.55 -10.77 13.77
CA LEU A 300 2.80 -9.39 14.21
C LEU A 300 3.91 -9.37 15.26
N ILE A 301 4.65 -8.26 15.32
CA ILE A 301 5.58 -7.93 16.42
C ILE A 301 4.78 -7.44 17.63
N GLY A 302 4.00 -6.37 17.46
CA GLY A 302 3.14 -5.86 18.53
C GLY A 302 2.55 -4.48 18.23
N SER A 303 1.42 -4.19 18.87
CA SER A 303 0.72 -2.89 18.84
C SER A 303 0.44 -2.38 17.41
N HIS A 304 1.35 -1.60 16.81
CA HIS A 304 1.22 -1.09 15.44
C HIS A 304 2.25 -1.65 14.44
N VAL A 305 3.32 -2.30 14.90
CA VAL A 305 4.35 -2.90 14.02
C VAL A 305 3.92 -4.31 13.58
N GLY A 306 3.75 -4.50 12.27
CA GLY A 306 3.02 -5.63 11.71
C GLY A 306 3.82 -6.70 10.98
N ALA A 307 3.07 -7.44 10.15
CA ALA A 307 3.56 -8.57 9.36
C ALA A 307 4.37 -8.13 8.13
N ASP A 308 4.13 -6.92 7.66
CA ASP A 308 4.95 -6.18 6.68
C ASP A 308 6.37 -5.98 7.22
N ALA A 309 6.51 -5.42 8.42
CA ALA A 309 7.82 -5.21 9.05
C ALA A 309 8.57 -6.54 9.23
N VAL A 310 7.92 -7.59 9.75
CA VAL A 310 8.54 -8.93 9.88
C VAL A 310 9.01 -9.48 8.53
N ALA A 311 8.22 -9.29 7.47
CA ALA A 311 8.59 -9.72 6.13
C ALA A 311 9.77 -8.92 5.56
N GLY A 312 9.78 -7.59 5.74
CA GLY A 312 10.90 -6.74 5.37
C GLY A 312 12.21 -7.14 6.05
N LEU A 313 12.15 -7.54 7.31
CA LEU A 313 13.29 -8.05 8.06
C LEU A 313 13.85 -9.39 7.52
N LEU A 314 12.99 -10.30 7.03
CA LEU A 314 13.45 -11.50 6.32
C LEU A 314 14.18 -11.14 5.01
N ALA A 315 13.64 -10.18 4.26
CA ALA A 315 14.18 -9.76 2.97
C ALA A 315 15.59 -9.17 3.09
N ILE A 316 15.87 -8.39 4.15
CA ILE A 316 17.21 -7.87 4.43
C ILE A 316 18.13 -8.86 5.18
N GLY A 317 17.57 -9.96 5.68
CA GLY A 317 18.31 -11.04 6.37
C GLY A 317 18.58 -10.83 7.86
N MET A 318 17.74 -10.06 8.55
CA MET A 318 17.79 -9.91 10.02
C MET A 318 17.67 -11.27 10.75
N ASP A 319 17.01 -12.25 10.13
CA ASP A 319 16.82 -13.60 10.70
C ASP A 319 18.04 -14.54 10.59
N GLU A 320 19.11 -14.08 9.93
CA GLU A 320 20.35 -14.84 9.67
C GLU A 320 21.62 -14.12 10.14
N LEU A 321 21.51 -13.05 10.92
CA LEU A 321 22.67 -12.34 11.46
C LEU A 321 23.47 -13.24 12.42
N ALA A 322 24.79 -13.31 12.20
CA ALA A 322 25.75 -13.88 13.14
C ALA A 322 26.32 -12.81 14.08
N ASP A 323 26.95 -13.22 15.18
CA ASP A 323 27.49 -12.30 16.20
C ASP A 323 28.50 -11.30 15.60
N ASP A 324 29.33 -11.74 14.66
CA ASP A 324 30.33 -10.92 13.94
C ASP A 324 29.73 -10.01 12.83
N ASP A 325 28.45 -10.15 12.47
CA ASP A 325 27.85 -9.34 11.39
C ASP A 325 27.76 -7.85 11.77
N GLY A 326 27.54 -7.54 13.05
CA GLY A 326 27.28 -6.18 13.53
C GLY A 326 25.91 -5.61 13.10
N PRO A 327 25.45 -4.54 13.78
CA PRO A 327 24.06 -4.12 13.76
C PRO A 327 23.63 -3.50 12.43
N ILE A 328 22.35 -3.70 12.11
CA ILE A 328 21.66 -3.12 10.96
C ILE A 328 20.39 -2.40 11.38
N MET A 329 19.95 -1.46 10.55
CA MET A 329 18.65 -0.79 10.70
C MET A 329 17.80 -1.01 9.45
N LEU A 330 16.51 -1.28 9.63
CA LEU A 330 15.47 -1.12 8.61
C LEU A 330 14.73 0.19 8.90
N VAL A 331 14.49 0.97 7.86
CA VAL A 331 13.55 2.09 7.85
C VAL A 331 12.58 1.82 6.69
N ASP A 332 11.37 1.36 6.97
CA ASP A 332 10.32 1.18 5.96
C ASP A 332 9.39 2.39 5.97
N VAL A 333 9.30 3.11 4.85
CA VAL A 333 8.62 4.40 4.78
C VAL A 333 7.31 4.30 4.00
N GLY A 334 6.21 4.27 4.75
CA GLY A 334 4.84 4.41 4.27
C GLY A 334 4.10 5.56 4.96
N THR A 335 2.84 5.31 5.32
CA THR A 335 1.97 6.27 6.03
C THR A 335 2.42 6.47 7.49
N ASN A 336 2.91 5.39 8.10
CA ASN A 336 3.81 5.44 9.25
C ASN A 336 5.24 5.16 8.75
N THR A 337 6.23 5.29 9.63
CA THR A 337 7.59 4.81 9.33
C THR A 337 8.00 3.78 10.37
N GLU A 338 8.06 2.53 9.94
CA GLU A 338 8.49 1.41 10.79
C GLU A 338 10.03 1.39 10.81
N VAL A 339 10.59 1.67 11.99
CA VAL A 339 12.02 1.62 12.25
C VAL A 339 12.32 0.36 13.05
N VAL A 340 13.30 -0.43 12.62
CA VAL A 340 13.78 -1.62 13.35
C VAL A 340 15.29 -1.60 13.38
N VAL A 341 15.90 -1.70 14.56
CA VAL A 341 17.36 -1.76 14.73
C VAL A 341 17.72 -3.03 15.48
N GLY A 342 18.79 -3.71 15.09
CA GLY A 342 19.26 -4.87 15.84
C GLY A 342 20.48 -5.58 15.26
N ASP A 343 20.92 -6.57 16.03
CA ASP A 343 22.01 -7.50 15.74
C ASP A 343 21.59 -8.96 15.97
N ALA A 344 22.55 -9.88 16.04
CA ALA A 344 22.29 -11.30 16.31
C ALA A 344 21.68 -11.56 17.69
N HIS A 345 21.79 -10.64 18.66
CA HIS A 345 21.37 -10.78 20.04
C HIS A 345 20.03 -10.07 20.31
N ARG A 346 19.97 -8.74 20.13
CA ARG A 346 18.80 -7.90 20.48
C ARG A 346 18.31 -7.10 19.27
N ILE A 347 17.00 -6.99 19.16
CA ILE A 347 16.32 -6.26 18.07
C ILE A 347 15.16 -5.47 18.67
N VAL A 348 15.12 -4.16 18.39
CA VAL A 348 14.05 -3.25 18.81
C VAL A 348 13.29 -2.72 17.59
N ALA A 349 11.99 -2.46 17.73
CA ALA A 349 11.16 -1.90 16.67
C ALA A 349 10.23 -0.79 17.19
N ALA A 350 9.97 0.22 16.36
CA ALA A 350 9.06 1.31 16.63
C ALA A 350 8.24 1.69 15.38
N SER A 351 6.95 1.98 15.55
CA SER A 351 6.10 2.55 14.49
C SER A 351 6.03 4.08 14.68
N CYS A 352 6.66 4.83 13.79
CA CYS A 352 6.70 6.30 13.88
C CYS A 352 5.46 6.92 13.22
N PRO A 353 4.68 7.78 13.92
CA PRO A 353 3.50 8.43 13.35
C PRO A 353 3.87 9.61 12.43
N ALA A 354 4.62 9.34 11.36
CA ALA A 354 5.08 10.34 10.41
C ALA A 354 3.94 10.94 9.56
N GLY A 355 2.90 10.17 9.29
CA GLY A 355 1.81 10.56 8.40
C GLY A 355 2.22 10.56 6.92
N PRO A 356 1.25 10.61 6.00
CA PRO A 356 1.46 10.43 4.56
C PRO A 356 2.18 11.61 3.85
N ALA A 357 2.87 12.51 4.55
CA ALA A 357 3.43 13.73 3.97
C ALA A 357 4.40 13.45 2.80
N PHE A 358 5.26 12.44 2.92
CA PHE A 358 6.15 12.00 1.83
C PHE A 358 5.47 11.04 0.82
N GLU A 359 4.28 10.50 1.12
CA GLU A 359 3.37 9.95 0.10
C GLU A 359 2.58 11.05 -0.66
N GLY A 360 2.71 12.31 -0.23
CA GLY A 360 2.02 13.48 -0.78
C GLY A 360 0.75 13.88 -0.02
N GLY A 361 0.31 13.11 0.97
CA GLY A 361 -0.89 13.40 1.77
C GLY A 361 -0.70 14.61 2.69
N GLY A 362 -1.61 15.59 2.60
CA GLY A 362 -1.56 16.82 3.40
C GLY A 362 -0.61 17.90 2.85
N VAL A 363 0.07 17.63 1.74
CA VAL A 363 0.88 18.62 0.98
C VAL A 363 0.05 19.10 -0.21
N ARG A 364 -0.07 20.42 -0.42
CA ARG A 364 -1.00 21.07 -1.37
C ARG A 364 -0.89 20.56 -2.80
N PHE A 365 0.34 20.29 -3.25
CA PHE A 365 0.65 19.70 -4.55
C PHE A 365 1.36 18.35 -4.39
N GLY A 366 1.21 17.68 -3.24
CA GLY A 366 1.76 16.35 -3.00
C GLY A 366 0.93 15.29 -3.72
N MET A 367 1.60 14.29 -4.30
CA MET A 367 0.93 13.14 -4.92
C MET A 367 1.79 11.87 -4.86
N PRO A 368 1.17 10.67 -4.94
CA PRO A 368 1.90 9.41 -5.08
C PRO A 368 2.83 9.38 -6.30
N GLY A 369 3.81 8.47 -6.28
CA GLY A 369 4.79 8.29 -7.37
C GLY A 369 4.19 7.65 -8.63
N CYS A 370 3.38 8.39 -9.38
CA CYS A 370 2.81 8.01 -10.67
C CYS A 370 3.15 9.04 -11.77
N ALA A 371 2.78 8.74 -13.03
CA ALA A 371 3.07 9.63 -14.16
C ALA A 371 2.52 11.04 -13.91
N GLY A 372 3.34 12.07 -14.17
CA GLY A 372 3.02 13.47 -13.86
C GLY A 372 3.42 13.94 -12.46
N ALA A 373 3.83 13.06 -11.54
CA ALA A 373 4.50 13.50 -10.31
C ALA A 373 5.93 13.95 -10.59
N ILE A 374 6.36 15.07 -10.02
CA ILE A 374 7.75 15.52 -10.01
C ILE A 374 8.54 14.62 -9.04
N GLU A 375 9.51 13.89 -9.58
CA GLU A 375 10.32 12.90 -8.84
C GLU A 375 11.72 13.39 -8.45
N SER A 376 12.20 14.49 -9.05
CA SER A 376 13.48 15.09 -8.72
C SER A 376 13.49 16.59 -9.03
N VAL A 377 14.24 17.36 -8.23
CA VAL A 377 14.31 18.82 -8.25
C VAL A 377 15.75 19.30 -7.99
N HIS A 378 16.22 20.28 -8.76
CA HIS A 378 17.52 20.94 -8.57
C HIS A 378 17.42 22.46 -8.63
N TRP A 379 18.13 23.19 -7.77
CA TRP A 379 18.19 24.65 -7.86
C TRP A 379 19.37 25.10 -8.75
N ARG A 380 19.09 25.69 -9.91
CA ARG A 380 20.10 26.08 -10.91
C ARG A 380 19.73 27.38 -11.62
N GLY A 381 20.71 28.28 -11.78
CA GLY A 381 20.55 29.49 -12.61
C GLY A 381 19.39 30.41 -12.22
N GLY A 382 19.02 30.46 -10.94
CA GLY A 382 17.90 31.28 -10.45
C GLY A 382 16.51 30.65 -10.58
N ARG A 383 16.41 29.38 -10.99
CA ARG A 383 15.16 28.61 -11.10
C ARG A 383 15.28 27.22 -10.48
N PHE A 384 14.15 26.54 -10.31
CA PHE A 384 14.14 25.09 -10.14
C PHE A 384 14.13 24.40 -11.52
N GLU A 385 15.04 23.45 -11.71
CA GLU A 385 14.98 22.45 -12.78
C GLU A 385 14.36 21.18 -12.18
N TRP A 386 13.45 20.52 -12.89
CA TRP A 386 12.65 19.42 -12.35
C TRP A 386 12.47 18.29 -13.37
N ARG A 387 12.11 17.10 -12.89
CA ARG A 387 11.77 15.94 -13.73
C ARG A 387 10.47 15.30 -13.26
N ALA A 388 9.53 15.09 -14.18
CA ALA A 388 8.29 14.37 -13.92
C ALA A 388 8.37 12.90 -14.37
N ILE A 389 7.75 12.00 -13.60
CA ILE A 389 7.71 10.56 -13.88
C ILE A 389 7.14 10.31 -15.29
N GLY A 390 7.89 9.57 -16.10
CA GLY A 390 7.51 9.20 -17.47
C GLY A 390 7.58 10.36 -18.48
N GLY A 391 8.12 11.53 -18.11
CA GLY A 391 8.18 12.70 -18.99
C GLY A 391 6.82 13.34 -19.29
N ALA A 392 5.79 13.02 -18.49
CA ALA A 392 4.46 13.61 -18.60
C ALA A 392 4.44 15.08 -18.13
N ARG A 393 3.36 15.79 -18.46
CA ARG A 393 3.06 17.10 -17.87
C ARG A 393 3.02 16.97 -16.33
N PRO A 394 3.62 17.88 -15.55
CA PRO A 394 3.58 17.77 -14.11
C PRO A 394 2.21 18.16 -13.56
N GLU A 395 1.74 17.40 -12.57
CA GLU A 395 0.47 17.60 -11.85
C GLU A 395 0.70 17.83 -10.35
N GLY A 396 1.87 17.46 -9.83
CA GLY A 396 2.26 17.58 -8.42
C GLY A 396 3.68 17.04 -8.17
N ILE A 397 4.00 16.75 -6.91
CA ILE A 397 5.34 16.35 -6.43
C ILE A 397 5.21 15.07 -5.59
N CYS A 398 6.05 14.06 -5.82
CA CYS A 398 6.11 12.86 -4.97
C CYS A 398 7.29 12.89 -3.98
N GLY A 399 7.33 11.95 -3.03
CA GLY A 399 8.26 11.96 -1.88
C GLY A 399 9.73 12.21 -2.21
N SER A 400 10.26 11.65 -3.30
CA SER A 400 11.64 11.93 -3.73
C SER A 400 11.83 13.38 -4.19
N GLY A 401 10.89 13.92 -4.97
CA GLY A 401 10.88 15.33 -5.38
C GLY A 401 10.67 16.30 -4.22
N LEU A 402 9.95 15.89 -3.17
CA LEU A 402 9.80 16.66 -1.92
C LEU A 402 11.10 16.67 -1.09
N ILE A 403 11.81 15.54 -0.99
CA ILE A 403 13.12 15.47 -0.34
C ILE A 403 14.15 16.31 -1.10
N ASP A 404 14.21 16.18 -2.44
CA ASP A 404 15.04 17.00 -3.31
C ASP A 404 14.75 18.49 -3.12
N LEU A 405 13.48 18.90 -3.18
CA LEU A 405 13.07 20.30 -3.01
C LEU A 405 13.48 20.87 -1.65
N LEU A 406 13.26 20.12 -0.55
CA LEU A 406 13.68 20.54 0.79
C LEU A 406 15.21 20.70 0.88
N ALA A 407 15.96 19.73 0.34
CA ALA A 407 17.42 19.76 0.33
C ALA A 407 17.98 20.92 -0.51
N GLU A 408 17.44 21.16 -1.71
CA GLU A 408 17.84 22.29 -2.56
C GLU A 408 17.48 23.63 -1.92
N MET A 409 16.29 23.78 -1.33
CA MET A 409 15.90 25.03 -0.64
C MET A 409 16.79 25.32 0.58
N ARG A 410 17.27 24.28 1.28
CA ARG A 410 18.27 24.42 2.36
C ARG A 410 19.67 24.75 1.81
N ARG A 411 20.08 24.13 0.71
CA ARG A 411 21.40 24.30 0.07
C ARG A 411 21.56 25.65 -0.62
N SER A 412 20.47 26.25 -1.09
CA SER A 412 20.45 27.54 -1.77
C SER A 412 20.05 28.72 -0.87
N ASP A 413 20.07 28.55 0.46
CA ASP A 413 19.63 29.51 1.48
C ASP A 413 18.23 30.13 1.25
N ARG A 414 17.37 29.42 0.51
CA ARG A 414 15.97 29.81 0.26
C ARG A 414 15.06 29.48 1.44
N MET A 415 15.52 28.63 2.34
CA MET A 415 14.84 28.18 3.54
C MET A 415 15.86 27.99 4.66
N ASP A 416 15.59 28.50 5.85
CA ASP A 416 16.43 28.26 7.03
C ASP A 416 16.21 26.85 7.60
N ARG A 417 17.01 26.45 8.60
CA ARG A 417 16.89 25.12 9.23
C ARG A 417 15.58 24.86 9.98
N ARG A 418 14.74 25.89 10.21
CA ARG A 418 13.42 25.78 10.86
C ARG A 418 12.27 25.77 9.84
N GLY A 419 12.57 25.71 8.54
CA GLY A 419 11.56 25.76 7.49
C GLY A 419 11.06 27.17 7.15
N VAL A 420 11.73 28.24 7.60
CA VAL A 420 11.34 29.61 7.29
C VAL A 420 11.95 30.03 5.96
N PHE A 421 11.11 30.40 4.99
CA PHE A 421 11.56 30.86 3.68
C PHE A 421 12.26 32.23 3.75
N ALA A 422 13.25 32.43 2.89
CA ALA A 422 13.93 33.70 2.69
C ALA A 422 12.93 34.82 2.39
N ASN A 423 13.25 36.03 2.87
CA ASN A 423 12.40 37.23 2.79
C ASN A 423 11.00 37.07 3.43
N GLY A 424 10.76 36.03 4.24
CA GLY A 424 9.49 35.80 4.92
C GLY A 424 8.36 35.28 4.01
N ALA A 425 8.67 34.80 2.81
CA ALA A 425 7.68 34.34 1.83
C ALA A 425 6.75 33.25 2.39
N ALA A 426 5.47 33.27 1.98
CA ALA A 426 4.49 32.25 2.37
C ALA A 426 4.57 31.00 1.47
N GLU A 427 4.84 31.18 0.18
CA GLU A 427 5.05 30.12 -0.81
C GLU A 427 6.16 30.48 -1.80
N VAL A 428 6.73 29.46 -2.45
CA VAL A 428 7.62 29.58 -3.62
C VAL A 428 6.98 28.87 -4.81
N ALA A 429 7.15 29.41 -6.02
CA ALA A 429 6.71 28.72 -7.24
C ALA A 429 7.78 27.69 -7.67
N LEU A 430 7.36 26.44 -7.86
CA LEU A 430 8.21 25.35 -8.37
C LEU A 430 8.10 25.24 -9.90
N VAL A 431 6.86 25.25 -10.41
CA VAL A 431 6.56 25.20 -11.85
C VAL A 431 5.53 26.30 -12.17
N PRO A 432 5.96 27.57 -12.32
CA PRO A 432 5.06 28.72 -12.52
C PRO A 432 4.06 28.55 -13.68
N GLU A 433 4.51 27.99 -14.80
CA GLU A 433 3.74 27.71 -16.01
C GLU A 433 2.62 26.67 -15.83
N HIS A 434 2.64 25.95 -14.71
CA HIS A 434 1.61 24.99 -14.32
C HIS A 434 1.00 25.29 -12.93
N GLY A 435 1.35 26.43 -12.32
CA GLY A 435 0.80 26.88 -11.04
C GLY A 435 1.22 26.05 -9.82
N ILE A 436 2.22 25.17 -9.95
CA ILE A 436 2.69 24.32 -8.85
C ILE A 436 3.56 25.16 -7.91
N THR A 437 3.10 25.33 -6.67
CA THR A 437 3.81 26.06 -5.60
C THR A 437 4.14 25.14 -4.43
N PHE A 438 4.98 25.62 -3.52
CA PHE A 438 5.34 24.94 -2.28
C PHE A 438 5.33 25.95 -1.14
N SER A 439 4.55 25.70 -0.09
CA SER A 439 4.24 26.65 0.97
C SER A 439 4.90 26.31 2.30
N ARG A 440 4.95 27.30 3.21
CA ARG A 440 5.38 27.06 4.60
C ARG A 440 4.49 26.07 5.35
N SER A 441 3.24 25.85 4.91
CA SER A 441 2.37 24.81 5.47
C SER A 441 2.85 23.42 5.05
N ASP A 442 3.22 23.25 3.78
CA ASP A 442 3.75 22.00 3.24
C ASP A 442 5.06 21.61 3.94
N VAL A 443 5.94 22.60 4.14
CA VAL A 443 7.18 22.45 4.93
C VAL A 443 6.89 22.01 6.37
N SER A 444 5.86 22.56 7.02
CA SER A 444 5.49 22.16 8.39
C SER A 444 5.03 20.69 8.46
N GLN A 445 4.23 20.23 7.50
CA GLN A 445 3.82 18.82 7.44
C GLN A 445 5.02 17.89 7.23
N LEU A 446 5.93 18.25 6.32
CA LEU A 446 7.14 17.47 6.04
C LEU A 446 8.15 17.51 7.18
N ALA A 447 8.23 18.62 7.93
CA ALA A 447 9.05 18.72 9.14
C ALA A 447 8.57 17.74 10.23
N GLN A 448 7.25 17.67 10.49
CA GLN A 448 6.66 16.75 11.46
C GLN A 448 6.85 15.28 11.06
N ALA A 449 6.65 14.95 9.78
CA ALA A 449 6.88 13.61 9.25
C ALA A 449 8.36 13.18 9.39
N LYS A 450 9.28 14.09 9.04
CA LYS A 450 10.72 13.89 9.19
C LYS A 450 11.16 13.83 10.66
N ALA A 451 10.47 14.53 11.56
CA ALA A 451 10.72 14.51 13.00
C ALA A 451 10.33 13.18 13.63
N ALA A 452 9.16 12.62 13.30
CA ALA A 452 8.73 11.31 13.80
C ALA A 452 9.71 10.20 13.40
N ASN A 453 10.13 10.19 12.13
CA ASN A 453 11.13 9.24 11.62
C ASN A 453 12.51 9.42 12.32
N TYR A 454 12.99 10.67 12.47
CA TYR A 454 14.22 10.95 13.23
C TYR A 454 14.15 10.46 14.68
N ALA A 455 13.01 10.69 15.35
CA ALA A 455 12.81 10.27 16.74
C ALA A 455 12.86 8.75 16.89
N GLY A 456 12.15 8.00 16.06
CA GLY A 456 12.19 6.53 16.10
C GLY A 456 13.59 5.95 15.82
N GLN A 457 14.33 6.52 14.86
CA GLN A 457 15.73 6.14 14.61
C GLN A 457 16.63 6.39 15.82
N LEU A 458 16.56 7.60 16.41
CA LEU A 458 17.41 7.98 17.54
C LEU A 458 17.08 7.17 18.80
N ILE A 459 15.80 6.99 19.11
CA ILE A 459 15.32 6.23 20.27
C ILE A 459 15.69 4.75 20.13
N ALA A 460 15.47 4.13 18.96
CA ALA A 460 15.86 2.74 18.73
C ALA A 460 17.38 2.51 18.84
N LEU A 461 18.19 3.47 18.37
CA LEU A 461 19.66 3.43 18.52
C LEU A 461 20.09 3.59 19.99
N ARG A 462 19.53 4.58 20.70
CA ARG A 462 19.76 4.80 22.14
C ARG A 462 19.37 3.59 22.98
N ALA A 463 18.22 2.97 22.70
CA ALA A 463 17.72 1.80 23.43
C ALA A 463 18.67 0.59 23.35
N LEU A 464 19.44 0.47 22.26
CA LEU A 464 20.49 -0.55 22.08
C LEU A 464 21.90 -0.06 22.51
N GLY A 465 22.08 1.22 22.83
CA GLY A 465 23.40 1.81 23.10
C GLY A 465 24.30 1.94 21.87
N ILE A 466 23.73 1.92 20.66
CA ILE A 466 24.48 1.92 19.40
C ILE A 466 24.59 3.34 18.86
N PRO A 467 25.80 3.92 18.72
CA PRO A 467 25.97 5.20 18.02
C PRO A 467 25.69 5.00 16.52
N PRO A 468 25.19 6.01 15.78
CA PRO A 468 24.86 5.88 14.35
C PRO A 468 26.01 5.28 13.52
N GLU A 469 27.24 5.75 13.72
CA GLU A 469 28.48 5.26 13.09
C GLU A 469 28.73 3.75 13.27
N GLY A 470 28.19 3.14 14.34
CA GLY A 470 28.26 1.72 14.64
C GLY A 470 27.35 0.85 13.75
N LEU A 471 26.35 1.43 13.09
CA LEU A 471 25.53 0.72 12.10
C LEU A 471 26.39 0.27 10.92
N ARG A 472 26.47 -1.04 10.69
CA ARG A 472 27.07 -1.59 9.47
C ARG A 472 26.29 -1.16 8.23
N ARG A 473 24.96 -1.17 8.31
CA ARG A 473 24.07 -0.87 7.18
C ARG A 473 22.69 -0.40 7.62
N VAL A 474 22.16 0.58 6.89
CA VAL A 474 20.75 0.97 6.90
C VAL A 474 20.10 0.46 5.62
N TYR A 475 18.96 -0.18 5.74
CA TYR A 475 18.12 -0.60 4.64
C TYR A 475 16.90 0.33 4.56
N LEU A 476 16.70 0.95 3.41
CA LEU A 476 15.57 1.86 3.17
C LEU A 476 14.53 1.17 2.29
N ALA A 477 13.36 0.90 2.88
CA ALA A 477 12.21 0.26 2.25
C ALA A 477 11.06 1.26 2.05
N GLY A 478 10.07 0.86 1.26
CA GLY A 478 8.86 1.64 1.00
C GLY A 478 8.71 2.05 -0.47
N GLY A 479 7.52 2.55 -0.83
CA GLY A 479 7.13 2.78 -2.23
C GLY A 479 7.93 3.87 -2.95
N PHE A 480 8.16 5.01 -2.30
CA PHE A 480 8.93 6.11 -2.88
C PHE A 480 10.43 6.03 -2.55
N ALA A 481 10.80 5.31 -1.48
CA ALA A 481 12.18 5.15 -0.99
C ALA A 481 13.18 4.82 -2.10
N ASN A 482 12.83 3.92 -3.02
CA ASN A 482 13.68 3.53 -4.14
C ASN A 482 14.16 4.72 -5.01
N ARG A 483 13.37 5.80 -5.13
CA ARG A 483 13.73 6.99 -5.94
C ARG A 483 14.33 8.14 -5.12
N VAL A 484 14.43 8.00 -3.80
CA VAL A 484 15.04 9.02 -2.93
C VAL A 484 16.55 9.15 -3.22
N ASP A 485 17.02 10.39 -3.37
CA ASP A 485 18.45 10.70 -3.26
C ASP A 485 18.87 10.66 -1.78
N VAL A 486 19.83 9.79 -1.47
CA VAL A 486 20.26 9.53 -0.09
C VAL A 486 21.05 10.71 0.49
N ALA A 487 21.80 11.45 -0.33
CA ALA A 487 22.55 12.62 0.14
C ALA A 487 21.59 13.78 0.47
N ASN A 488 20.55 13.99 -0.32
CA ASN A 488 19.47 14.93 0.00
C ASN A 488 18.72 14.51 1.28
N ALA A 489 18.41 13.22 1.46
CA ALA A 489 17.76 12.70 2.65
C ALA A 489 18.62 12.86 3.94
N ILE A 490 19.94 12.65 3.86
CA ILE A 490 20.87 12.94 4.97
C ILE A 490 20.93 14.46 5.23
N ALA A 491 20.98 15.30 4.19
CA ALA A 491 21.12 16.75 4.34
C ALA A 491 19.94 17.40 5.09
N ILE A 492 18.73 16.85 4.95
CA ILE A 492 17.54 17.26 5.71
C ILE A 492 17.38 16.54 7.06
N GLY A 493 18.25 15.56 7.36
CA GLY A 493 18.26 14.76 8.59
C GLY A 493 17.22 13.64 8.63
N PHE A 494 16.68 13.21 7.49
CA PHE A 494 15.70 12.12 7.37
C PHE A 494 16.36 10.73 7.49
N LEU A 495 17.65 10.63 7.19
CA LEU A 495 18.51 9.46 7.36
C LEU A 495 19.72 9.82 8.24
N PRO A 496 20.37 8.84 8.89
CA PRO A 496 21.57 9.10 9.67
C PRO A 496 22.73 9.44 8.74
N ASP A 497 23.61 10.33 9.17
CA ASP A 497 24.79 10.80 8.43
C ASP A 497 25.87 9.70 8.33
N LEU A 498 25.63 8.75 7.42
CA LEU A 498 26.47 7.59 7.16
C LEU A 498 27.08 7.62 5.75
N PRO A 499 28.20 6.91 5.52
CA PRO A 499 28.70 6.62 4.18
C PRO A 499 27.59 6.04 3.29
N HIS A 500 27.45 6.58 2.08
CA HIS A 500 26.33 6.31 1.17
C HIS A 500 26.26 4.82 0.74
N ASP A 501 27.38 4.09 0.78
CA ASP A 501 27.46 2.63 0.54
C ASP A 501 26.86 1.79 1.68
N ARG A 502 26.77 2.36 2.89
CA ARG A 502 26.03 1.76 4.03
C ARG A 502 24.53 1.97 3.96
N ILE A 503 23.99 2.75 3.01
CA ILE A 503 22.54 2.98 2.88
C ILE A 503 22.03 2.28 1.62
N VAL A 504 21.31 1.18 1.81
CA VAL A 504 20.87 0.27 0.74
C VAL A 504 19.36 0.38 0.57
N LYS A 505 18.94 0.93 -0.56
CA LYS A 505 17.52 0.93 -0.97
C LYS A 505 17.10 -0.48 -1.38
N VAL A 506 15.99 -0.98 -0.84
CA VAL A 506 15.50 -2.37 -1.04
C VAL A 506 14.10 -2.46 -1.65
N GLY A 507 13.38 -1.34 -1.76
CA GLY A 507 12.04 -1.26 -2.34
C GLY A 507 10.98 -1.83 -1.41
N ASN A 508 10.02 -2.57 -1.99
CA ASN A 508 8.98 -3.26 -1.21
C ASN A 508 9.56 -4.54 -0.58
N ALA A 509 10.21 -4.37 0.57
CA ALA A 509 10.80 -5.45 1.35
C ALA A 509 9.74 -6.39 1.94
N ALA A 510 8.58 -5.86 2.34
CA ALA A 510 7.44 -6.64 2.82
C ALA A 510 6.97 -7.68 1.79
N LEU A 511 6.81 -7.27 0.52
CA LEU A 511 6.40 -8.17 -0.57
C LEU A 511 7.47 -9.22 -0.89
N GLU A 512 8.75 -8.88 -0.85
CA GLU A 512 9.81 -9.88 -1.06
C GLU A 512 9.87 -10.88 0.09
N GLY A 513 9.72 -10.44 1.34
CA GLY A 513 9.58 -11.33 2.50
C GLY A 513 8.33 -12.21 2.44
N ALA A 514 7.22 -11.69 1.90
CA ALA A 514 6.03 -12.47 1.61
C ALA A 514 6.29 -13.55 0.54
N VAL A 515 7.10 -13.26 -0.49
CA VAL A 515 7.59 -14.27 -1.45
C VAL A 515 8.49 -15.29 -0.77
N MET A 516 9.40 -14.88 0.12
CA MET A 516 10.26 -15.81 0.88
C MET A 516 9.44 -16.77 1.76
N MET A 517 8.42 -16.28 2.46
CA MET A 517 7.48 -17.10 3.26
C MET A 517 6.52 -17.96 2.42
N LEU A 518 6.33 -17.62 1.14
CA LEU A 518 5.57 -18.42 0.18
C LEU A 518 6.41 -19.58 -0.37
N LEU A 519 7.71 -19.34 -0.59
CA LEU A 519 8.67 -20.30 -1.14
C LEU A 519 9.36 -21.18 -0.10
N SER A 520 9.28 -20.84 1.19
CA SER A 520 9.96 -21.58 2.26
C SER A 520 9.15 -21.59 3.57
N THR A 521 8.76 -22.78 4.02
CA THR A 521 8.18 -23.00 5.36
C THR A 521 9.20 -22.69 6.46
N GLN A 522 10.49 -22.90 6.22
CA GLN A 522 11.55 -22.47 7.15
C GLN A 522 11.52 -20.95 7.36
N LYS A 523 11.19 -20.16 6.33
CA LYS A 523 11.03 -18.70 6.45
C LYS A 523 9.75 -18.27 7.16
N ARG A 524 8.64 -19.03 7.07
CA ARG A 524 7.48 -18.83 7.98
C ARG A 524 7.90 -19.06 9.44
N ALA A 525 8.59 -20.17 9.71
CA ALA A 525 9.10 -20.46 11.04
C ALA A 525 10.14 -19.44 11.53
N ALA A 526 10.93 -18.84 10.62
CA ALA A 526 11.85 -17.75 10.93
C ALA A 526 11.11 -16.45 11.29
N ALA A 527 10.09 -16.05 10.51
CA ALA A 527 9.22 -14.92 10.82
C ALA A 527 8.61 -15.07 12.23
N GLU A 528 8.11 -16.26 12.57
CA GLU A 528 7.47 -16.52 13.87
C GLU A 528 8.45 -16.62 15.05
N ARG A 529 9.73 -16.91 14.82
CA ARG A 529 10.77 -16.74 15.84
C ARG A 529 11.17 -15.27 15.98
N LEU A 530 11.38 -14.59 14.85
CA LEU A 530 11.83 -13.20 14.78
C LEU A 530 10.82 -12.25 15.44
N ALA A 531 9.54 -12.36 15.11
CA ALA A 531 8.48 -11.53 15.69
C ALA A 531 8.37 -11.64 17.22
N ARG A 532 8.78 -12.77 17.82
CA ARG A 532 8.81 -12.97 19.29
C ARG A 532 10.11 -12.50 19.95
N ARG A 533 11.16 -12.25 19.17
CA ARG A 533 12.46 -11.73 19.65
C ARG A 533 12.52 -10.21 19.65
N ILE A 534 11.64 -9.55 18.91
CA ILE A 534 11.66 -8.10 18.73
C ILE A 534 10.94 -7.42 19.89
N GLU A 535 11.62 -6.48 20.50
CA GLU A 535 11.13 -5.60 21.55
C GLU A 535 10.45 -4.38 20.92
N HIS A 536 9.16 -4.17 21.18
CA HIS A 536 8.44 -3.01 20.66
C HIS A 536 8.61 -1.81 21.60
N LEU A 537 9.14 -0.70 21.07
CA LEU A 537 9.28 0.57 21.78
C LEU A 537 8.02 1.41 21.52
N GLU A 538 7.24 1.66 22.58
CA GLU A 538 6.08 2.56 22.57
C GLU A 538 6.64 3.99 22.75
N LEU A 539 6.97 4.66 21.63
CA LEU A 539 7.71 5.94 21.57
C LEU A 539 7.08 7.06 22.41
N GLU A 540 5.76 7.01 22.61
CA GLU A 540 4.99 7.93 23.44
C GLU A 540 5.21 7.76 24.95
N GLU A 541 5.80 6.66 25.41
CA GLU A 541 6.19 6.45 26.82
C GLU A 541 7.65 6.90 27.11
N GLU A 542 8.43 7.31 26.10
CA GLU A 542 9.81 7.79 26.26
C GLU A 542 9.88 9.23 26.83
N PRO A 543 10.56 9.48 27.96
CA PRO A 543 10.48 10.77 28.67
C PRO A 543 10.92 12.02 27.89
N ASP A 544 11.86 11.89 26.95
CA ASP A 544 12.37 13.01 26.13
C ASP A 544 11.87 13.00 24.68
N PHE A 545 10.86 12.18 24.35
CA PHE A 545 10.29 12.07 23.00
C PHE A 545 9.94 13.43 22.37
N PHE A 546 9.34 14.34 23.15
CA PHE A 546 8.97 15.68 22.65
C PHE A 546 10.18 16.55 22.33
N ASP A 547 11.26 16.50 23.11
CA ASP A 547 12.48 17.27 22.83
C ASP A 547 13.20 16.70 21.59
N VAL A 548 13.29 15.37 21.48
CA VAL A 548 13.81 14.67 20.30
C VAL A 548 13.00 14.97 19.05
N PHE A 549 11.66 15.03 19.15
CA PHE A 549 10.79 15.41 18.05
C PHE A 549 10.95 16.89 17.66
N VAL A 550 11.09 17.80 18.63
CA VAL A 550 11.31 19.23 18.36
C VAL A 550 12.67 19.49 17.70
N GLU A 551 13.74 18.79 18.08
CA GLU A 551 14.99 18.82 17.31
C GLU A 551 14.83 18.13 15.94
N GLY A 552 14.06 17.04 15.90
CA GLY A 552 13.67 16.33 14.69
C GLY A 552 13.02 17.22 13.63
N CYS A 553 12.27 18.26 14.03
CA CYS A 553 11.68 19.24 13.10
C CYS A 553 12.71 20.11 12.35
N LEU A 554 14.01 20.06 12.70
CA LEU A 554 15.04 20.84 12.03
C LEU A 554 15.56 20.17 10.75
N PHE A 555 15.67 20.97 9.68
CA PHE A 555 16.25 20.58 8.39
C PHE A 555 17.78 20.75 8.39
N GLN A 556 18.47 19.80 9.01
CA GLN A 556 19.92 19.72 9.18
C GLN A 556 20.36 18.25 9.32
N SER A 557 21.60 17.89 8.96
CA SER A 557 22.11 16.50 9.11
C SER A 557 22.18 16.08 10.58
N THR A 558 22.04 14.78 10.86
CA THR A 558 22.03 14.26 12.23
C THR A 558 23.35 14.49 12.97
N ARG A 559 24.51 14.57 12.29
CA ARG A 559 25.79 14.95 12.91
C ARG A 559 25.81 16.39 13.44
N SER A 560 25.02 17.29 12.87
CA SER A 560 24.89 18.67 13.37
C SER A 560 24.01 18.79 14.62
N ALA A 561 23.17 17.78 14.89
CA ALA A 561 22.52 17.57 16.17
C ALA A 561 23.44 16.84 17.17
N ALA A 562 24.03 15.71 16.77
CA ALA A 562 24.85 14.84 17.62
C ALA A 562 26.01 15.55 18.33
N ARG A 563 26.61 16.60 17.75
CA ARG A 563 27.62 17.46 18.42
C ARG A 563 27.12 18.18 19.69
N ARG A 564 25.81 18.17 19.95
CA ARG A 564 25.20 18.60 21.21
C ARG A 564 25.10 17.44 22.19
N GLU A 565 24.75 16.26 21.70
CA GLU A 565 24.70 15.03 22.50
C GLU A 565 26.07 14.49 22.90
N GLU A 566 27.16 14.73 22.14
CA GLU A 566 28.51 14.28 22.54
C GLU A 566 28.89 14.80 23.94
N VAL A 567 28.39 15.97 24.34
CA VAL A 567 28.51 16.54 25.70
C VAL A 567 27.72 15.72 26.74
N SER A 568 26.59 15.13 26.37
CA SER A 568 25.78 14.24 27.21
C SER A 568 26.36 12.82 27.29
N TRP A 569 26.75 12.22 26.15
CA TRP A 569 27.36 10.88 26.09
C TRP A 569 28.70 10.82 26.86
N SER A 570 29.49 11.90 26.83
CA SER A 570 30.71 12.03 27.64
C SER A 570 30.43 12.22 29.14
N LEU A 571 29.35 12.91 29.52
CA LEU A 571 28.92 13.00 30.92
C LEU A 571 28.43 11.65 31.45
N ALA A 572 27.59 10.93 30.69
CA ALA A 572 27.10 9.61 31.08
C ALA A 572 28.25 8.60 31.26
N SER A 573 29.21 8.59 30.34
CA SER A 573 30.41 7.73 30.42
C SER A 573 31.50 8.23 31.39
N SER A 574 31.31 9.41 32.00
CA SER A 574 32.10 9.93 33.13
C SER A 574 31.45 9.68 34.50
N LEU A 575 30.15 9.37 34.54
CA LEU A 575 29.42 8.99 35.77
C LEU A 575 29.38 7.47 35.99
N ALA A 576 29.88 6.68 35.02
CA ALA A 576 29.98 5.23 35.06
C ALA A 576 31.45 4.74 35.21
N ARG A 577 32.28 5.49 35.95
CA ARG A 577 33.69 5.19 36.25
C ARG A 577 34.03 5.48 37.70
#